data_AF-A0AAE8MSP3-F1
#
_entry.id   AF-A0AAE8MSP3-F1
#
_cell.length_a   1.000
_cell.length_b   1.000
_cell.length_c   1.000
_cell.angle_alpha   90.00
_cell.angle_beta   90.00
_cell.angle_gamma   90.00
#
_symmetry.space_group_name_H-M   'P 1'
#
loop_
_entity.id
_entity.type
_entity.pdbx_description
1 polymer ?
#
loop_
_entity_poly.entity_id
_entity_poly.type
_entity_poly.pdbx_seq_one_letter_code
_entity_poly.pdbx_strand_id
1 'polypeptide(L)'
;MSTSSGPGDTWISSYCTTVGHEFFAEVSEDFIEDDFNLTGLQTQVAMYKEALEMILDVEPEDDEEEEEEEEDDDEGESGEGQDRMIARHERRHARMASDLSVIESSAELLYGLIHQRYICSRAGIQQMSEKYELGHFGLCPRTLCDSARTIPVGLSDIPGEDTVKLFCPSCLDVYVPPNSRFQTVDGAFFGRTFGSLFLLTFPEYDLTKRGPEFAANSRVPDGSEVVNGVYARNIAPGLGEPRIYHPKIYGFRVSEVSRTGPRMQWLRSRPDDLTELDEARLYAELHPDPESEDEDMVSNGKAVVRRRPPRAPRRRQGQGQGQGQGQNGSPMNIEANGAESEL
;
A
#
# COMPACT_ATOMS: atom_id res chain seq x y z
N MET A 1 9.17 35.18 -6.49
CA MET A 1 10.40 35.05 -5.66
C MET A 1 10.12 33.95 -4.67
N SER A 2 10.88 32.85 -4.67
CA SER A 2 10.62 31.70 -3.80
C SER A 2 10.74 32.11 -2.33
N THR A 3 9.61 32.28 -1.66
CA THR A 3 9.53 32.42 -0.21
C THR A 3 9.86 31.04 0.37
N SER A 4 11.03 30.89 0.98
CA SER A 4 11.33 29.67 1.73
C SER A 4 10.51 29.70 3.03
N SER A 5 9.26 29.27 2.94
CA SER A 5 8.41 29.05 4.10
C SER A 5 9.02 27.90 4.93
N GLY A 6 8.92 27.98 6.26
CA GLY A 6 9.58 27.02 7.15
C GLY A 6 9.06 25.59 6.96
N PRO A 7 9.68 24.57 7.58
CA PRO A 7 9.31 23.15 7.47
C PRO A 7 7.93 22.78 8.07
N GLY A 8 6.99 23.72 8.19
CA GLY A 8 5.60 23.50 8.58
C GLY A 8 4.61 24.44 7.90
N ASP A 9 5.03 25.16 6.87
CA ASP A 9 4.21 26.19 6.21
C ASP A 9 3.62 25.72 4.86
N THR A 10 3.91 24.50 4.41
CA THR A 10 3.37 23.98 3.13
C THR A 10 2.09 23.17 3.31
N TRP A 11 1.25 23.14 2.27
CA TRP A 11 0.03 22.33 2.23
C TRP A 11 0.31 20.87 2.54
N ILE A 12 1.37 20.30 1.95
CA ILE A 12 1.77 18.89 2.14
C ILE A 12 2.10 18.60 3.61
N SER A 13 2.88 19.47 4.26
CA SER A 13 3.24 19.30 5.67
C SER A 13 2.02 19.43 6.59
N SER A 14 1.14 20.40 6.30
CA SER A 14 -0.13 20.59 7.01
C SER A 14 -1.05 19.36 6.87
N TYR A 15 -1.17 18.82 5.66
CA TYR A 15 -1.96 17.61 5.39
C TYR A 15 -1.40 16.39 6.15
N CYS A 16 -0.09 16.14 6.10
CA CYS A 16 0.53 14.99 6.75
C CYS A 16 0.57 15.07 8.29
N THR A 17 0.47 16.27 8.86
CA THR A 17 0.43 16.49 10.33
C THR A 17 -0.99 16.48 10.89
N THR A 18 -2.01 16.47 10.02
CA THR A 18 -3.42 16.38 10.41
C THR A 18 -3.73 15.06 11.14
N VAL A 19 -4.60 15.13 12.15
CA VAL A 19 -4.98 13.96 12.95
C VAL A 19 -5.61 12.89 12.07
N GLY A 20 -5.06 11.68 12.08
CA GLY A 20 -5.47 10.57 11.21
C GLY A 20 -4.56 10.37 9.99
N HIS A 21 -3.73 11.36 9.64
CA HIS A 21 -2.83 11.28 8.48
C HIS A 21 -1.41 10.82 8.84
N GLU A 22 -1.23 10.23 10.02
CA GLU A 22 0.11 9.85 10.50
C GLU A 22 0.81 8.79 9.63
N PHE A 23 0.04 8.05 8.82
CA PHE A 23 0.57 7.02 7.92
C PHE A 23 1.15 7.57 6.61
N PHE A 24 0.83 8.80 6.20
CA PHE A 24 1.28 9.37 4.93
C PHE A 24 2.76 9.76 4.96
N ALA A 25 3.53 9.43 3.94
CA ALA A 25 4.82 10.08 3.69
C ALA A 25 4.59 11.48 3.09
N GLU A 26 5.50 12.41 3.38
CA GLU A 26 5.51 13.73 2.72
C GLU A 26 6.09 13.55 1.31
N VAL A 27 5.25 13.71 0.29
CA VAL A 27 5.66 13.58 -1.11
C VAL A 27 6.53 14.78 -1.46
N SER A 28 7.71 14.55 -2.03
CA SER A 28 8.58 15.63 -2.50
C SER A 28 7.95 16.38 -3.67
N GLU A 29 8.01 17.71 -3.66
CA GLU A 29 7.55 18.57 -4.76
C GLU A 29 8.17 18.16 -6.10
N ASP A 30 9.48 17.85 -6.14
CA ASP A 30 10.17 17.32 -7.34
C ASP A 30 9.47 16.11 -7.98
N PHE A 31 8.81 15.26 -7.18
CA PHE A 31 8.08 14.09 -7.69
C PHE A 31 6.74 14.49 -8.31
N ILE A 32 6.09 15.52 -7.74
CA ILE A 32 4.80 16.05 -8.18
C ILE A 32 4.98 16.90 -9.44
N GLU A 33 6.05 17.71 -9.52
CA GLU A 33 6.37 18.55 -10.68
C GLU A 33 6.69 17.74 -11.96
N ASP A 34 7.07 16.48 -11.84
CA ASP A 34 7.28 15.58 -12.98
C ASP A 34 5.95 14.96 -13.44
N ASP A 35 5.34 15.56 -14.47
CA ASP A 35 4.10 15.14 -15.12
C ASP A 35 4.04 13.65 -15.46
N PHE A 36 5.19 13.01 -15.72
CA PHE A 36 5.23 11.58 -16.01
C PHE A 36 4.67 10.76 -14.83
N ASN A 37 4.99 11.16 -13.60
CA ASN A 37 4.53 10.51 -12.38
C ASN A 37 3.02 10.69 -12.15
N LEU A 38 2.42 11.75 -12.71
CA LEU A 38 1.00 12.10 -12.57
C LEU A 38 0.11 11.57 -13.71
N THR A 39 0.71 10.88 -14.68
CA THR A 39 0.00 10.39 -15.88
C THR A 39 -1.30 9.64 -15.52
N GLY A 40 -2.41 10.07 -16.13
CA GLY A 40 -3.73 9.46 -15.97
C GLY A 40 -4.52 9.86 -14.71
N LEU A 41 -3.98 10.71 -13.83
CA LEU A 41 -4.72 11.22 -12.66
C LEU A 41 -5.72 12.33 -13.03
N GLN A 42 -5.43 13.12 -14.07
CA GLN A 42 -6.31 14.19 -14.54
C GLN A 42 -7.74 13.73 -14.88
N THR A 43 -7.92 12.50 -15.34
CA THR A 43 -9.25 11.97 -15.67
C THR A 43 -10.00 11.40 -14.46
N GLN A 44 -9.34 11.31 -13.30
CA GLN A 44 -9.89 10.72 -12.07
C GLN A 44 -10.30 11.77 -11.04
N VAL A 45 -9.74 12.98 -11.14
CA VAL A 45 -9.93 14.06 -10.16
C VAL A 45 -10.60 15.27 -10.83
N ALA A 46 -11.65 15.79 -10.20
CA ALA A 46 -12.30 17.04 -10.64
C ALA A 46 -11.42 18.24 -10.30
N MET A 47 -11.51 19.34 -11.06
CA MET A 47 -10.70 20.55 -10.80
C MET A 47 -9.20 20.22 -10.63
N TYR A 48 -8.68 19.31 -11.47
CA TYR A 48 -7.33 18.75 -11.30
C TYR A 48 -6.24 19.83 -11.26
N LYS A 49 -6.38 20.88 -12.06
CA LYS A 49 -5.37 21.95 -12.17
C LYS A 49 -5.35 22.75 -10.87
N GLU A 50 -6.51 23.18 -10.41
CA GLU A 50 -6.73 23.97 -9.21
C GLU A 50 -6.35 23.17 -7.94
N ALA A 51 -6.67 21.88 -7.91
CA ALA A 51 -6.27 20.97 -6.85
C ALA A 51 -4.74 20.80 -6.79
N LEU A 52 -4.07 20.70 -7.95
CA LEU A 52 -2.61 20.59 -8.02
C LEU A 52 -1.92 21.89 -7.58
N GLU A 53 -2.43 23.04 -8.00
CA GLU A 53 -1.97 24.37 -7.58
C GLU A 53 -2.08 24.55 -6.07
N MET A 54 -3.21 24.11 -5.47
CA MET A 54 -3.38 24.10 -4.02
C MET A 54 -2.36 23.21 -3.29
N ILE A 55 -2.08 21.99 -3.80
CA ILE A 55 -1.09 21.08 -3.18
C ILE A 55 0.32 21.68 -3.20
N LEU A 56 0.65 22.43 -4.25
CA LEU A 56 1.96 23.04 -4.47
C LEU A 56 2.07 24.47 -3.90
N ASP A 57 1.07 24.94 -3.14
CA ASP A 57 1.00 26.30 -2.60
C ASP A 57 1.25 27.38 -3.67
N VAL A 58 0.78 27.14 -4.91
CA VAL A 58 0.86 28.12 -5.99
C VAL A 58 -0.25 29.14 -5.77
N GLU A 59 0.14 30.40 -5.57
CA GLU A 59 -0.80 31.51 -5.48
C GLU A 59 -1.64 31.55 -6.76
N PRO A 60 -2.99 31.61 -6.65
CA PRO A 60 -3.82 31.84 -7.82
C PRO A 60 -3.36 33.15 -8.48
N GLU A 61 -3.29 33.19 -9.81
CA GLU A 61 -3.08 34.44 -10.51
C GLU A 61 -4.24 35.36 -10.11
N ASP A 62 -3.95 36.47 -9.41
CA ASP A 62 -4.95 37.39 -8.90
C ASP A 62 -5.84 37.86 -10.06
N ASP A 63 -7.07 37.33 -10.15
CA ASP A 63 -8.16 37.89 -10.96
C ASP A 63 -8.61 39.28 -10.42
N GLU A 64 -7.87 39.87 -9.46
CA GLU A 64 -8.11 41.21 -8.90
C GLU A 64 -8.08 42.31 -9.98
N GLU A 65 -7.40 42.09 -11.11
CA GLU A 65 -7.45 43.02 -12.26
C GLU A 65 -8.84 43.09 -12.91
N GLU A 66 -9.68 42.04 -12.83
CA GLU A 66 -11.07 42.07 -13.32
C GLU A 66 -12.05 42.64 -12.28
N GLU A 67 -11.70 42.63 -10.98
CA GLU A 67 -12.56 43.13 -9.91
C GLU A 67 -12.55 44.67 -9.78
N GLU A 68 -11.39 45.31 -10.03
CA GLU A 68 -11.31 46.79 -10.05
C GLU A 68 -12.07 47.40 -11.25
N GLU A 69 -12.16 46.69 -12.39
CA GLU A 69 -12.88 47.19 -13.58
C GLU A 69 -14.42 47.14 -13.42
N GLU A 70 -14.98 46.21 -12.65
CA GLU A 70 -16.44 46.13 -12.43
C GLU A 70 -16.96 47.11 -11.35
N GLU A 71 -16.14 47.53 -10.38
CA GLU A 71 -16.55 48.49 -9.33
C GLU A 71 -16.61 49.94 -9.84
N ASP A 72 -15.70 50.33 -10.74
CA ASP A 72 -15.64 51.70 -11.30
C ASP A 72 -16.83 52.03 -12.24
N ASP A 73 -17.51 51.01 -12.79
CA ASP A 73 -18.64 51.19 -13.70
C ASP A 73 -20.01 51.38 -13.00
N ASP A 74 -20.11 51.11 -11.68
CA ASP A 74 -21.39 51.04 -10.95
C ASP A 74 -21.60 52.16 -9.89
N GLU A 75 -20.71 53.17 -9.82
CA GLU A 75 -20.82 54.33 -8.90
C GLU A 75 -22.07 55.24 -9.12
N GLY A 76 -23.05 54.81 -9.93
CA GLY A 76 -24.18 55.63 -10.39
C GLY A 76 -25.60 55.23 -9.98
N GLU A 77 -25.89 54.05 -9.40
CA GLU A 77 -27.28 53.55 -9.36
C GLU A 77 -27.99 53.61 -7.98
N SER A 78 -29.25 54.06 -8.02
CA SER A 78 -30.14 54.32 -6.87
C SER A 78 -30.39 53.13 -5.92
N GLY A 79 -30.81 53.39 -4.67
CA GLY A 79 -30.88 52.43 -3.55
C GLY A 79 -31.68 51.13 -3.68
N GLU A 80 -32.38 50.87 -4.79
CA GLU A 80 -32.94 49.53 -5.12
C GLU A 80 -31.93 48.63 -5.87
N GLY A 81 -30.92 49.24 -6.51
CA GLY A 81 -29.75 48.56 -7.12
C GLY A 81 -28.80 47.99 -6.06
N GLN A 82 -28.66 48.70 -4.93
CA GLN A 82 -27.79 48.29 -3.83
C GLN A 82 -28.19 46.93 -3.22
N ASP A 83 -29.48 46.67 -3.01
CA ASP A 83 -29.97 45.37 -2.51
C ASP A 83 -29.76 44.22 -3.52
N ARG A 84 -29.85 44.52 -4.82
CA ARG A 84 -29.56 43.57 -5.91
C ARG A 84 -28.06 43.29 -6.04
N MET A 85 -27.24 44.31 -5.84
CA MET A 85 -25.79 44.21 -5.83
C MET A 85 -25.32 43.35 -4.65
N ILE A 86 -25.82 43.60 -3.44
CA ILE A 86 -25.55 42.78 -2.25
C ILE A 86 -25.98 41.32 -2.49
N ALA A 87 -27.17 41.07 -3.03
CA ALA A 87 -27.64 39.72 -3.32
C ALA A 87 -26.89 39.03 -4.47
N ARG A 88 -26.22 39.78 -5.37
CA ARG A 88 -25.33 39.26 -6.42
C ARG A 88 -23.96 38.92 -5.83
N HIS A 89 -23.44 39.79 -4.97
CA HIS A 89 -22.21 39.62 -4.20
C HIS A 89 -22.28 38.38 -3.28
N GLU A 90 -23.35 38.24 -2.51
CA GLU A 90 -23.59 37.08 -1.65
C GLU A 90 -23.67 35.77 -2.45
N ARG A 91 -24.31 35.81 -3.64
CA ARG A 91 -24.37 34.64 -4.53
C ARG A 91 -23.02 34.30 -5.17
N ARG A 92 -22.18 35.31 -5.47
CA ARG A 92 -20.81 35.13 -5.95
C ARG A 92 -19.95 34.50 -4.86
N HIS A 93 -19.97 35.05 -3.64
CA HIS A 93 -19.26 34.48 -2.48
C HIS A 93 -19.70 33.05 -2.16
N ALA A 94 -21.00 32.76 -2.22
CA ALA A 94 -21.49 31.40 -2.00
C ALA A 94 -20.98 30.39 -3.05
N ARG A 95 -20.83 30.82 -4.31
CA ARG A 95 -20.24 30.00 -5.39
C ARG A 95 -18.74 29.80 -5.20
N MET A 96 -18.00 30.86 -4.91
CA MET A 96 -16.56 30.78 -4.64
C MET A 96 -16.28 29.87 -3.44
N ALA A 97 -17.10 29.94 -2.38
CA ALA A 97 -16.99 29.06 -1.23
C ALA A 97 -17.30 27.59 -1.57
N SER A 98 -18.27 27.32 -2.44
CA SER A 98 -18.54 25.94 -2.88
C SER A 98 -17.43 25.40 -3.77
N ASP A 99 -16.87 26.24 -4.64
CA ASP A 99 -15.78 25.85 -5.53
C ASP A 99 -14.50 25.57 -4.73
N LEU A 100 -14.19 26.39 -3.71
CA LEU A 100 -13.09 26.15 -2.80
C LEU A 100 -13.22 24.80 -2.07
N SER A 101 -14.40 24.48 -1.54
CA SER A 101 -14.65 23.19 -0.88
C SER A 101 -14.48 22.01 -1.84
N VAL A 102 -14.88 22.15 -3.11
CA VAL A 102 -14.66 21.12 -4.13
C VAL A 102 -13.17 20.97 -4.45
N ILE A 103 -12.43 22.08 -4.54
CA ILE A 103 -10.99 22.08 -4.77
C ILE A 103 -10.26 21.41 -3.60
N GLU A 104 -10.60 21.73 -2.35
CA GLU A 104 -10.03 21.09 -1.15
C GLU A 104 -10.22 19.58 -1.19
N SER A 105 -11.45 19.10 -1.41
CA SER A 105 -11.72 17.65 -1.50
C SER A 105 -11.01 16.98 -2.67
N SER A 106 -10.83 17.70 -3.78
CA SER A 106 -10.11 17.22 -4.96
C SER A 106 -8.60 17.16 -4.71
N ALA A 107 -8.05 18.11 -3.96
CA ALA A 107 -6.66 18.13 -3.52
C ALA A 107 -6.34 16.97 -2.59
N GLU A 108 -7.20 16.67 -1.61
CA GLU A 108 -7.02 15.50 -0.73
C GLU A 108 -7.02 14.18 -1.52
N LEU A 109 -7.98 14.03 -2.45
CA LEU A 109 -8.07 12.86 -3.32
C LEU A 109 -6.83 12.73 -4.23
N LEU A 110 -6.43 13.83 -4.87
CA LEU A 110 -5.27 13.86 -5.75
C LEU A 110 -4.00 13.51 -5.00
N TYR A 111 -3.75 14.15 -3.85
CA TYR A 111 -2.58 13.87 -3.02
C TYR A 111 -2.55 12.42 -2.57
N GLY A 112 -3.68 11.84 -2.19
CA GLY A 112 -3.79 10.42 -1.86
C GLY A 112 -3.40 9.49 -3.01
N LEU A 113 -3.84 9.78 -4.24
CA LEU A 113 -3.49 9.02 -5.44
C LEU A 113 -2.01 9.19 -5.83
N ILE A 114 -1.45 10.38 -5.65
CA ILE A 114 -0.01 10.65 -5.83
C ILE A 114 0.79 9.86 -4.80
N HIS A 115 0.37 9.90 -3.54
CA HIS A 115 1.02 9.20 -2.43
C HIS A 115 1.11 7.69 -2.68
N GLN A 116 0.03 7.05 -3.19
CA GLN A 116 0.03 5.63 -3.58
C GLN A 116 1.18 5.28 -4.54
N ARG A 117 1.45 6.16 -5.51
CA ARG A 117 2.55 6.00 -6.47
C ARG A 117 3.89 6.30 -5.83
N TYR A 118 3.96 7.38 -5.04
CA TYR A 118 5.17 7.87 -4.42
C TYR A 118 5.80 6.85 -3.47
N ILE A 119 5.01 6.18 -2.62
CA ILE A 119 5.52 5.19 -1.66
C ILE A 119 6.08 3.92 -2.31
N CYS A 120 5.83 3.73 -3.61
CA CYS A 120 6.47 2.69 -4.42
C CYS A 120 7.76 3.16 -5.13
N SER A 121 8.06 4.46 -5.09
CA SER A 121 9.32 5.03 -5.58
C SER A 121 10.46 4.78 -4.58
N ARG A 122 11.71 4.97 -5.02
CA ARG A 122 12.89 4.81 -4.15
C ARG A 122 12.90 5.79 -2.98
N ALA A 123 12.46 7.04 -3.19
CA ALA A 123 12.44 8.04 -2.13
C ALA A 123 11.30 7.77 -1.14
N GLY A 124 10.08 7.55 -1.65
CA GLY A 124 8.91 7.31 -0.79
C GLY A 124 9.01 6.01 0.01
N ILE A 125 9.51 4.92 -0.58
CA ILE A 125 9.65 3.66 0.16
C ILE A 125 10.69 3.77 1.29
N GLN A 126 11.72 4.60 1.11
CA GLN A 126 12.72 4.88 2.14
C GLN A 126 12.11 5.69 3.30
N GLN A 127 11.33 6.74 3.01
CA GLN A 127 10.59 7.48 4.05
C GLN A 127 9.64 6.57 4.84
N MET A 128 8.92 5.69 4.14
CA MET A 128 8.03 4.73 4.80
C MET A 128 8.79 3.72 5.66
N SER A 129 10.03 3.38 5.29
CA SER A 129 10.90 2.51 6.09
C SER A 129 11.29 3.15 7.42
N GLU A 130 11.60 4.45 7.42
CA GLU A 130 11.90 5.22 8.63
C GLU A 130 10.68 5.27 9.56
N LYS A 131 9.49 5.51 8.98
CA LYS A 131 8.23 5.44 9.73
C LYS A 131 7.95 4.05 10.30
N TYR A 132 8.28 2.99 9.57
CA TYR A 132 8.16 1.61 10.03
C TYR A 132 9.08 1.34 11.23
N GLU A 133 10.35 1.74 11.16
CA GLU A 133 11.33 1.60 12.25
C GLU A 133 10.93 2.37 13.51
N LEU A 134 10.34 3.55 13.35
CA LEU A 134 9.82 4.35 14.46
C LEU A 134 8.48 3.83 15.00
N GLY A 135 7.74 3.06 14.21
CA GLY A 135 6.53 2.36 14.65
C GLY A 135 5.27 3.19 14.49
N HIS A 136 5.32 4.17 13.58
CA HIS A 136 4.21 5.08 13.32
C HIS A 136 2.95 4.36 12.81
N PHE A 137 3.12 3.20 12.15
CA PHE A 137 2.01 2.40 11.62
C PHE A 137 1.32 1.51 12.66
N GLY A 138 1.84 1.47 13.89
CA GLY A 138 1.28 0.66 14.96
C GLY A 138 1.75 -0.80 14.96
N LEU A 139 1.00 -1.61 15.70
CA LEU A 139 1.38 -2.95 16.11
C LEU A 139 0.24 -3.93 15.83
N CYS A 140 0.60 -5.18 15.57
CA CYS A 140 -0.35 -6.24 15.32
C CYS A 140 -1.24 -6.48 16.55
N PRO A 141 -2.58 -6.50 16.39
CA PRO A 141 -3.50 -6.69 17.51
C PRO A 141 -3.53 -8.14 18.01
N ARG A 142 -2.98 -9.10 17.24
CA ARG A 142 -2.94 -10.51 17.64
C ARG A 142 -1.95 -10.69 18.79
N THR A 143 -2.46 -11.16 19.92
CA THR A 143 -1.67 -11.35 21.16
C THR A 143 -0.42 -12.20 20.95
N LEU A 144 -0.54 -13.30 20.20
CA LEU A 144 0.58 -14.20 19.90
C LEU A 144 1.53 -13.66 18.83
N CYS A 145 1.29 -12.48 18.27
CA CYS A 145 2.27 -11.77 17.45
C CYS A 145 3.16 -10.83 18.27
N ASP A 146 3.09 -10.85 19.61
CA ASP A 146 3.96 -10.10 20.53
C ASP A 146 4.28 -8.67 20.05
N SER A 147 3.26 -7.92 19.63
CA SER A 147 3.44 -6.54 19.14
C SER A 147 4.37 -6.42 17.92
N ALA A 148 4.23 -7.30 16.92
CA ALA A 148 4.91 -7.13 15.63
C ALA A 148 4.43 -5.84 14.92
N ARG A 149 5.36 -5.08 14.32
CA ARG A 149 5.04 -3.85 13.58
C ARG A 149 4.25 -4.14 12.32
N THR A 150 3.29 -3.28 12.02
CA THR A 150 2.42 -3.39 10.85
C THR A 150 2.82 -2.42 9.74
N ILE A 151 2.26 -2.63 8.55
CA ILE A 151 2.47 -1.81 7.36
C ILE A 151 1.09 -1.38 6.84
N PRO A 152 0.87 -0.10 6.49
CA PRO A 152 -0.40 0.34 5.93
C PRO A 152 -0.58 -0.21 4.51
N VAL A 153 -1.77 -0.70 4.20
CA VAL A 153 -2.13 -1.27 2.89
C VAL A 153 -3.57 -0.94 2.53
N GLY A 154 -3.86 -0.85 1.23
CA GLY A 154 -5.22 -0.86 0.70
C GLY A 154 -5.67 -2.28 0.37
N LEU A 155 -6.97 -2.57 0.50
CA LEU A 155 -7.58 -3.80 -0.05
C LEU A 155 -8.06 -3.62 -1.50
N SER A 156 -8.16 -2.38 -1.95
CA SER A 156 -8.43 -2.00 -3.33
C SER A 156 -7.55 -0.82 -3.73
N ASP A 157 -7.37 -0.63 -5.04
CA ASP A 157 -6.73 0.56 -5.61
C ASP A 157 -7.78 1.56 -6.13
N ILE A 158 -9.07 1.28 -5.94
CA ILE A 158 -10.19 2.14 -6.34
C ILE A 158 -10.62 2.98 -5.13
N PRO A 159 -10.58 4.33 -5.21
CA PRO A 159 -11.02 5.19 -4.12
C PRO A 159 -12.49 4.96 -3.73
N GLY A 160 -12.79 5.06 -2.44
CA GLY A 160 -14.11 4.92 -1.85
C GLY A 160 -14.56 3.49 -1.58
N GLU A 161 -13.78 2.47 -1.97
CA GLU A 161 -14.17 1.06 -1.74
C GLU A 161 -13.89 0.58 -0.31
N ASP A 162 -12.72 0.88 0.23
CA ASP A 162 -12.37 0.53 1.61
C ASP A 162 -11.33 1.49 2.21
N THR A 163 -11.32 1.55 3.53
CA THR A 163 -10.38 2.32 4.34
C THR A 163 -9.02 1.63 4.44
N VAL A 164 -8.00 2.40 4.82
CA VAL A 164 -6.65 1.87 5.07
C VAL A 164 -6.67 0.73 6.10
N LYS A 165 -5.95 -0.34 5.79
CA LYS A 165 -5.73 -1.48 6.67
C LYS A 165 -4.27 -1.60 7.08
N LEU A 166 -4.01 -2.45 8.08
CA LEU A 166 -2.69 -2.75 8.59
C LEU A 166 -2.36 -4.22 8.31
N PHE A 167 -1.37 -4.44 7.45
CA PHE A 167 -0.82 -5.76 7.21
C PHE A 167 0.25 -6.09 8.25
N CYS A 168 0.17 -7.29 8.84
CA CYS A 168 1.19 -7.80 9.75
C CYS A 168 2.08 -8.83 9.03
N PRO A 169 3.38 -8.55 8.82
CA PRO A 169 4.30 -9.47 8.17
C PRO A 169 4.63 -10.69 9.05
N SER A 170 4.34 -10.64 10.35
CA SER A 170 4.57 -11.77 11.27
C SER A 170 3.53 -12.87 11.10
N CYS A 171 2.24 -12.52 10.98
CA CYS A 171 1.16 -13.49 10.87
C CYS A 171 0.45 -13.54 9.52
N LEU A 172 0.92 -12.73 8.57
CA LEU A 172 0.44 -12.69 7.19
C LEU A 172 -1.07 -12.43 7.10
N ASP A 173 -1.52 -11.44 7.87
CA ASP A 173 -2.94 -11.12 7.98
C ASP A 173 -3.15 -9.61 8.03
N VAL A 174 -4.36 -9.18 7.69
CA VAL A 174 -4.74 -7.77 7.54
C VAL A 174 -5.74 -7.38 8.63
N TYR A 175 -5.52 -6.22 9.24
CA TYR A 175 -6.28 -5.73 10.38
C TYR A 175 -6.83 -4.33 10.12
N VAL A 176 -7.97 -4.02 10.70
CA VAL A 176 -8.46 -2.64 10.78
C VAL A 176 -7.62 -1.88 11.82
N PRO A 177 -7.14 -0.67 11.53
CA PRO A 177 -6.46 0.16 12.53
C PRO A 177 -7.34 0.32 13.78
N PRO A 178 -6.79 0.14 15.00
CA PRO A 178 -7.60 0.13 16.22
C PRO A 178 -8.18 1.49 16.59
N ASN A 179 -7.54 2.58 16.16
CA ASN A 179 -8.02 3.93 16.41
C ASN A 179 -8.96 4.37 15.29
N SER A 180 -10.16 4.85 15.65
CA SER A 180 -11.21 5.25 14.70
C SER A 180 -10.82 6.44 13.83
N ARG A 181 -9.83 7.24 14.21
CA ARG A 181 -9.35 8.37 13.39
C ARG A 181 -8.85 7.97 12.00
N PHE A 182 -8.46 6.70 11.82
CA PHE A 182 -7.99 6.17 10.54
C PHE A 182 -9.13 5.63 9.67
N GLN A 183 -10.38 5.63 10.16
CA GLN A 183 -11.54 5.12 9.40
C GLN A 183 -12.01 6.11 8.32
N THR A 184 -11.48 7.34 8.30
CA THR A 184 -11.73 8.30 7.23
C THR A 184 -10.67 8.26 6.13
N VAL A 185 -9.57 7.55 6.35
CA VAL A 185 -8.46 7.48 5.40
C VAL A 185 -8.70 6.35 4.40
N ASP A 186 -8.71 6.68 3.12
CA ASP A 186 -8.90 5.74 2.04
C ASP A 186 -7.71 4.77 1.91
N GLY A 187 -7.99 3.48 1.73
CA GLY A 187 -6.97 2.46 1.53
C GLY A 187 -6.30 2.55 0.16
N ALA A 188 -6.98 3.08 -0.85
CA ALA A 188 -6.45 3.26 -2.20
C ALA A 188 -5.19 4.14 -2.20
N PHE A 189 -5.07 5.08 -1.26
CA PHE A 189 -3.91 5.98 -1.12
C PHE A 189 -2.62 5.27 -0.70
N PHE A 190 -2.71 4.02 -0.25
CA PHE A 190 -1.57 3.14 0.02
C PHE A 190 -1.48 2.02 -1.03
N GLY A 191 -2.63 1.61 -1.56
CA GLY A 191 -2.75 0.59 -2.59
C GLY A 191 -2.45 -0.82 -2.09
N ARG A 192 -2.68 -1.80 -2.96
CA ARG A 192 -2.47 -3.22 -2.67
C ARG A 192 -1.00 -3.66 -2.78
N THR A 193 -0.20 -2.89 -3.50
CA THR A 193 1.16 -3.30 -3.90
C THR A 193 2.22 -2.95 -2.86
N PHE A 194 2.09 -1.80 -2.20
CA PHE A 194 3.13 -1.22 -1.35
C PHE A 194 3.65 -2.18 -0.28
N GLY A 195 2.77 -2.86 0.46
CA GLY A 195 3.18 -3.75 1.56
C GLY A 195 4.09 -4.90 1.10
N SER A 196 3.79 -5.50 -0.05
CA SER A 196 4.61 -6.57 -0.64
C SER A 196 5.94 -6.02 -1.17
N LEU A 197 5.89 -4.89 -1.89
CA LEU A 197 7.09 -4.24 -2.42
C LEU A 197 8.06 -3.82 -1.31
N PHE A 198 7.52 -3.32 -0.19
CA PHE A 198 8.29 -2.95 1.00
C PHE A 198 9.11 -4.13 1.53
N LEU A 199 8.48 -5.29 1.73
CA LEU A 199 9.15 -6.49 2.24
C LEU A 199 10.18 -7.07 1.27
N LEU A 200 9.94 -6.93 -0.04
CA LEU A 200 10.90 -7.34 -1.08
C LEU A 200 12.09 -6.37 -1.17
N THR A 201 11.87 -5.09 -0.88
CA THR A 201 12.90 -4.05 -0.95
C THR A 201 13.81 -4.07 0.27
N PHE A 202 13.26 -4.39 1.45
CA PHE A 202 13.99 -4.44 2.72
C PHE A 202 13.93 -5.84 3.37
N PRO A 203 14.45 -6.89 2.71
CA PRO A 203 14.44 -8.23 3.25
C PRO A 203 15.24 -8.36 4.54
N GLU A 204 16.18 -7.44 4.79
CA GLU A 204 17.05 -7.43 5.97
C GLU A 204 16.33 -7.10 7.28
N TYR A 205 15.09 -6.60 7.27
CA TYR A 205 14.35 -6.38 8.52
C TYR A 205 14.09 -7.70 9.24
N ASP A 206 14.49 -7.79 10.50
CA ASP A 206 14.23 -8.98 11.32
C ASP A 206 12.80 -8.94 11.86
N LEU A 207 11.91 -9.68 11.20
CA LEU A 207 10.48 -9.77 11.54
C LEU A 207 10.20 -10.60 12.80
N THR A 208 11.23 -11.23 13.38
CA THR A 208 11.11 -12.00 14.63
C THR A 208 11.19 -11.10 15.87
N LYS A 209 11.82 -9.92 15.75
CA LYS A 209 12.01 -8.98 16.85
C LYS A 209 10.68 -8.39 17.33
N ARG A 210 10.57 -8.15 18.64
CA ARG A 210 9.31 -7.77 19.31
C ARG A 210 9.51 -6.56 20.23
N GLY A 211 8.50 -5.70 20.33
CA GLY A 211 8.44 -4.63 21.34
C GLY A 211 9.72 -3.77 21.43
N PRO A 212 10.29 -3.56 22.64
CA PRO A 212 11.45 -2.68 22.83
C PRO A 212 12.76 -3.22 22.22
N GLU A 213 12.82 -4.50 21.81
CA GLU A 213 14.01 -5.08 21.17
C GLU A 213 14.29 -4.51 19.77
N PHE A 214 13.30 -3.83 19.17
CA PHE A 214 13.51 -3.07 17.94
C PHE A 214 14.50 -1.90 18.11
N ALA A 215 14.69 -1.39 19.33
CA ALA A 215 15.69 -0.35 19.58
C ALA A 215 17.14 -0.87 19.39
N ALA A 216 17.34 -2.19 19.30
CA ALA A 216 18.62 -2.83 19.07
C ALA A 216 18.66 -3.54 17.71
N ASN A 217 19.26 -2.86 16.73
CA ASN A 217 19.66 -3.36 15.41
C ASN A 217 18.57 -4.17 14.69
N SER A 218 17.60 -3.54 14.03
CA SER A 218 16.44 -4.17 13.35
C SER A 218 16.78 -5.15 12.21
N ARG A 219 18.05 -5.50 12.00
CA ARG A 219 18.51 -6.29 10.86
C ARG A 219 18.78 -7.75 11.21
N VAL A 220 18.52 -8.63 10.24
CA VAL A 220 18.85 -10.05 10.29
C VAL A 220 20.38 -10.22 10.35
N PRO A 221 20.92 -11.13 11.19
CA PRO A 221 22.35 -11.39 11.23
C PRO A 221 22.90 -11.98 9.92
N ASP A 222 24.12 -11.57 9.55
CA ASP A 222 24.83 -12.11 8.39
C ASP A 222 25.00 -13.62 8.48
N GLY A 223 24.81 -14.31 7.35
CA GLY A 223 24.89 -15.77 7.25
C GLY A 223 23.63 -16.52 7.69
N SER A 224 22.54 -15.81 7.96
CA SER A 224 21.23 -16.44 8.18
C SER A 224 20.76 -17.21 6.95
N GLU A 225 20.08 -18.34 7.18
CA GLU A 225 19.52 -19.17 6.11
C GLU A 225 18.49 -18.39 5.27
N VAL A 226 18.57 -18.59 3.95
CA VAL A 226 17.71 -17.95 2.96
C VAL A 226 17.01 -19.05 2.17
N VAL A 227 15.69 -18.98 2.11
CA VAL A 227 14.82 -19.90 1.36
C VAL A 227 14.12 -19.07 0.29
N ASN A 228 14.26 -19.46 -0.98
CA ASN A 228 13.69 -18.73 -2.14
C ASN A 228 13.97 -17.21 -2.14
N GLY A 229 15.15 -16.78 -1.67
CA GLY A 229 15.53 -15.36 -1.64
C GLY A 229 14.99 -14.56 -0.44
N VAL A 230 14.28 -15.20 0.50
CA VAL A 230 13.81 -14.59 1.75
C VAL A 230 14.51 -15.26 2.93
N TYR A 231 14.90 -14.49 3.95
CA TYR A 231 15.45 -15.10 5.17
C TYR A 231 14.43 -16.03 5.81
N ALA A 232 14.82 -17.28 6.08
CA ALA A 232 13.92 -18.31 6.61
C ALA A 232 13.21 -17.84 7.90
N ARG A 233 13.95 -17.15 8.78
CA ARG A 233 13.40 -16.57 10.02
C ARG A 233 12.27 -15.54 9.80
N ASN A 234 12.28 -14.86 8.66
CA ASN A 234 11.29 -13.84 8.30
C ASN A 234 10.03 -14.45 7.67
N ILE A 235 10.04 -15.75 7.33
CA ILE A 235 8.88 -16.44 6.78
C ILE A 235 7.87 -16.69 7.91
N ALA A 236 6.83 -15.86 7.98
CA ALA A 236 5.70 -16.00 8.90
C ALA A 236 6.07 -16.27 10.38
N PRO A 237 6.91 -15.44 11.03
CA PRO A 237 7.41 -15.71 12.39
C PRO A 237 6.35 -15.73 13.50
N GLY A 238 5.12 -15.31 13.19
CA GLY A 238 3.96 -15.35 14.08
C GLY A 238 3.03 -16.54 13.83
N LEU A 239 3.39 -17.49 12.94
CA LEU A 239 2.63 -18.71 12.65
C LEU A 239 3.39 -19.95 13.16
N GLY A 240 2.69 -21.09 13.28
CA GLY A 240 3.23 -22.34 13.82
C GLY A 240 3.13 -22.46 15.34
N GLU A 241 3.58 -23.57 15.90
CA GLU A 241 3.73 -23.70 17.36
C GLU A 241 4.94 -22.88 17.85
N PRO A 242 4.87 -22.22 19.02
CA PRO A 242 3.79 -22.15 20.01
C PRO A 242 2.78 -21.00 19.78
N ARG A 243 2.71 -20.45 18.57
CA ARG A 243 1.95 -19.23 18.22
C ARG A 243 0.47 -19.49 17.92
N ILE A 244 -0.04 -20.68 18.19
CA ILE A 244 -1.45 -21.06 18.00
C ILE A 244 -2.18 -20.95 19.35
N TYR A 245 -3.33 -20.27 19.36
CA TYR A 245 -4.14 -20.16 20.57
C TYR A 245 -4.91 -21.45 20.83
N HIS A 246 -4.69 -22.06 22.00
CA HIS A 246 -5.41 -23.25 22.43
C HIS A 246 -6.49 -22.90 23.47
N PRO A 247 -7.78 -22.91 23.10
CA PRO A 247 -8.86 -22.60 24.04
C PRO A 247 -8.93 -23.65 25.14
N LYS A 248 -9.07 -23.19 26.39
CA LYS A 248 -9.22 -24.04 27.58
C LYS A 248 -10.42 -23.61 28.40
N ILE A 249 -11.18 -24.57 28.92
CA ILE A 249 -12.30 -24.36 29.85
C ILE A 249 -12.03 -25.19 31.09
N TYR A 250 -12.03 -24.56 32.28
CA TYR A 250 -11.64 -25.19 33.55
C TYR A 250 -10.26 -25.90 33.49
N GLY A 251 -9.33 -25.38 32.68
CA GLY A 251 -7.99 -25.96 32.50
C GLY A 251 -7.90 -27.06 31.44
N PHE A 252 -9.02 -27.60 30.97
CA PHE A 252 -9.05 -28.63 29.93
C PHE A 252 -9.12 -28.01 28.53
N ARG A 253 -8.32 -28.54 27.59
CA ARG A 253 -8.39 -28.14 26.19
C ARG A 253 -9.78 -28.45 25.62
N VAL A 254 -10.36 -27.50 24.90
CA VAL A 254 -11.61 -27.75 24.17
C VAL A 254 -11.31 -28.75 23.06
N SER A 255 -12.10 -29.82 23.02
CA SER A 255 -11.96 -30.87 22.00
C SER A 255 -12.19 -30.33 20.59
N GLU A 256 -11.42 -30.80 19.61
CA GLU A 256 -11.54 -30.39 18.20
C GLU A 256 -12.88 -30.81 17.59
N VAL A 257 -13.45 -31.93 18.05
CA VAL A 257 -14.77 -32.39 17.61
C VAL A 257 -15.91 -31.56 18.21
N SER A 258 -15.64 -30.70 19.21
CA SER A 258 -16.66 -29.83 19.78
C SER A 258 -17.20 -28.86 18.73
N ARG A 259 -18.50 -28.54 18.80
CA ARG A 259 -19.11 -27.53 17.92
C ARG A 259 -18.43 -26.16 18.04
N THR A 260 -17.99 -25.80 19.24
CA THR A 260 -17.24 -24.57 19.56
C THR A 260 -15.73 -24.82 19.69
N GLY A 261 -15.25 -25.96 19.17
CA GLY A 261 -13.83 -26.28 19.14
C GLY A 261 -13.05 -25.36 18.21
N PRO A 262 -11.71 -25.35 18.30
CA PRO A 262 -10.86 -24.61 17.39
C PRO A 262 -11.14 -25.05 15.94
N ARG A 263 -11.38 -24.07 15.05
CA ARG A 263 -11.62 -24.28 13.61
C ARG A 263 -10.51 -23.63 12.81
N MET A 264 -10.27 -24.18 11.61
CA MET A 264 -9.32 -23.63 10.64
C MET A 264 -7.90 -23.41 11.21
N GLN A 265 -7.44 -24.33 12.08
CA GLN A 265 -6.09 -24.23 12.66
C GLN A 265 -5.00 -24.21 11.58
N TRP A 266 -5.25 -24.84 10.43
CA TRP A 266 -4.38 -24.85 9.26
C TRP A 266 -4.05 -23.45 8.72
N LEU A 267 -4.92 -22.45 8.89
CA LEU A 267 -4.60 -21.06 8.53
C LEU A 267 -3.44 -20.48 9.35
N ARG A 268 -3.14 -21.12 10.50
CA ARG A 268 -2.08 -20.69 11.43
C ARG A 268 -0.96 -21.73 11.56
N SER A 269 -1.00 -22.81 10.79
CA SER A 269 0.08 -23.78 10.74
C SER A 269 1.28 -23.21 9.99
N ARG A 270 2.47 -23.67 10.37
CA ARG A 270 3.73 -23.37 9.72
C ARG A 270 4.60 -24.63 9.85
N PRO A 271 5.32 -25.07 8.80
CA PRO A 271 6.27 -26.16 8.91
C PRO A 271 7.33 -25.87 9.97
N ASP A 272 7.74 -26.91 10.71
CA ASP A 272 8.84 -26.80 11.68
C ASP A 272 10.19 -26.64 10.96
N ASP A 273 10.36 -27.35 9.84
CA ASP A 273 11.49 -27.23 8.94
C ASP A 273 11.11 -26.37 7.73
N LEU A 274 11.75 -25.20 7.60
CA LEU A 274 11.47 -24.26 6.53
C LEU A 274 12.10 -24.64 5.20
N THR A 275 13.03 -25.60 5.17
CA THR A 275 13.61 -26.11 3.93
C THR A 275 12.58 -26.90 3.10
N GLU A 276 11.46 -27.30 3.71
CA GLU A 276 10.29 -27.85 3.02
C GLU A 276 9.62 -26.82 2.09
N LEU A 277 9.79 -25.52 2.38
CA LEU A 277 9.28 -24.44 1.54
C LEU A 277 10.24 -24.06 0.41
N ASP A 278 11.41 -24.69 0.30
CA ASP A 278 12.39 -24.42 -0.75
C ASP A 278 11.97 -25.06 -2.08
N GLU A 279 10.98 -24.45 -2.73
CA GLU A 279 10.47 -24.85 -4.03
C GLU A 279 11.57 -24.93 -5.10
N ALA A 280 12.58 -24.05 -5.05
CA ALA A 280 13.68 -24.05 -6.01
C ALA A 280 14.54 -25.31 -5.89
N ARG A 281 14.92 -25.69 -4.66
CA ARG A 281 15.63 -26.93 -4.37
C ARG A 281 14.81 -28.16 -4.76
N LEU A 282 13.54 -28.19 -4.35
CA LEU A 282 12.63 -29.31 -4.66
C LEU A 282 12.45 -29.49 -6.18
N TYR A 283 12.32 -28.40 -6.93
CA TYR A 283 12.23 -28.46 -8.38
C TYR A 283 13.48 -29.07 -9.01
N ALA A 284 14.67 -28.63 -8.57
CA ALA A 284 15.96 -29.13 -9.06
C ALA A 284 16.17 -30.62 -8.75
N GLU A 285 15.76 -31.09 -7.56
CA GLU A 285 15.81 -32.50 -7.18
C GLU A 285 14.87 -33.38 -8.02
N LEU A 286 13.70 -32.86 -8.40
CA LEU A 286 12.73 -33.57 -9.23
C LEU A 286 13.07 -33.53 -10.73
N HIS A 287 13.84 -32.53 -11.17
CA HIS A 287 14.23 -32.32 -12.56
C HIS A 287 15.76 -32.25 -12.68
N PRO A 288 16.49 -33.35 -12.40
CA PRO A 288 17.93 -33.38 -12.59
C PRO A 288 18.24 -33.14 -14.07
N ASP A 289 19.11 -32.17 -14.34
CA ASP A 289 19.54 -31.85 -15.71
C ASP A 289 20.40 -33.01 -16.24
N PRO A 290 19.96 -33.73 -17.31
CA PRO A 290 20.73 -34.82 -17.88
C PRO A 290 22.09 -34.38 -18.46
N GLU A 291 22.33 -33.08 -18.66
CA GLU A 291 23.62 -32.56 -19.13
C GLU A 291 24.65 -32.30 -18.00
N SER A 292 24.27 -32.50 -16.73
CA SER A 292 25.16 -32.23 -15.58
C SER A 292 26.06 -33.41 -15.16
N GLU A 293 25.78 -34.63 -15.63
CA GLU A 293 26.58 -35.82 -15.31
C GLU A 293 27.99 -35.81 -15.95
N ASP A 294 28.24 -34.91 -16.92
CA ASP A 294 29.53 -34.82 -17.62
C ASP A 294 30.55 -33.85 -16.96
N GLU A 295 30.15 -33.05 -15.96
CA GLU A 295 31.06 -32.07 -15.32
C GLU A 295 31.71 -32.55 -14.01
N ASP A 296 31.28 -33.68 -13.44
CA ASP A 296 31.76 -34.18 -12.13
C ASP A 296 33.15 -34.86 -12.16
N MET A 297 33.87 -34.79 -13.27
CA MET A 297 35.20 -35.40 -13.41
C MET A 297 36.37 -34.43 -13.55
N VAL A 298 36.24 -33.14 -13.20
CA VAL A 298 37.41 -32.23 -13.18
C VAL A 298 37.40 -31.18 -12.06
N SER A 299 38.33 -31.38 -11.12
CA SER A 299 39.05 -30.37 -10.31
C SER A 299 38.41 -29.77 -9.04
N ASN A 300 38.74 -30.43 -7.92
CA ASN A 300 39.51 -29.87 -6.81
C ASN A 300 39.28 -28.36 -6.48
N GLY A 301 38.31 -28.10 -5.59
CA GLY A 301 38.40 -27.10 -4.53
C GLY A 301 38.59 -25.63 -4.93
N LYS A 302 37.52 -24.99 -5.39
CA LYS A 302 37.08 -23.61 -5.05
C LYS A 302 35.85 -23.23 -5.88
N ALA A 303 34.68 -23.15 -5.26
CA ALA A 303 33.46 -22.73 -5.92
C ALA A 303 33.52 -21.24 -6.28
N VAL A 304 33.57 -20.92 -7.58
CA VAL A 304 33.34 -19.58 -8.11
C VAL A 304 31.92 -19.55 -8.66
N VAL A 305 31.01 -18.88 -7.96
CA VAL A 305 29.63 -18.65 -8.43
C VAL A 305 29.67 -17.70 -9.62
N ARG A 306 29.51 -18.22 -10.84
CA ARG A 306 29.30 -17.40 -12.04
C ARG A 306 27.80 -17.23 -12.29
N ARG A 307 27.27 -16.05 -11.98
CA ARG A 307 25.94 -15.60 -12.44
C ARG A 307 25.94 -15.46 -13.97
N ARG A 308 25.11 -16.22 -14.67
CA ARG A 308 24.76 -15.97 -16.09
C ARG A 308 23.32 -15.44 -16.16
N PRO A 309 23.04 -14.38 -16.96
CA PRO A 309 21.68 -13.85 -17.11
C PRO A 309 20.86 -14.71 -18.10
N PRO A 310 19.53 -14.76 -17.97
CA PRO A 310 18.69 -15.59 -18.81
C PRO A 310 18.54 -14.97 -20.22
N ARG A 311 18.92 -15.73 -21.26
CA ARG A 311 18.55 -15.43 -22.64
C ARG A 311 17.14 -15.95 -22.90
N ALA A 312 16.23 -15.07 -23.30
CA ALA A 312 14.90 -15.42 -23.77
C ALA A 312 14.94 -16.30 -25.05
N PRO A 313 14.08 -17.32 -25.18
CA PRO A 313 14.01 -18.11 -26.41
C PRO A 313 13.17 -17.39 -27.48
N ARG A 314 13.75 -17.26 -28.68
CA ARG A 314 13.10 -16.78 -29.91
C ARG A 314 11.96 -17.71 -30.33
N ARG A 315 10.75 -17.17 -30.48
CA ARG A 315 9.62 -17.83 -31.16
C ARG A 315 9.88 -17.90 -32.67
N ARG A 316 9.93 -19.12 -33.23
CA ARG A 316 9.93 -19.39 -34.67
C ARG A 316 8.49 -19.29 -35.20
N GLN A 317 8.26 -18.45 -36.21
CA GLN A 317 7.05 -18.47 -37.04
C GLN A 317 7.05 -19.73 -37.92
N GLY A 318 5.91 -20.41 -37.98
CA GLY A 318 5.60 -21.44 -38.96
C GLY A 318 4.09 -21.58 -39.09
N GLN A 319 3.54 -21.18 -40.25
CA GLN A 319 2.13 -21.31 -40.63
C GLN A 319 1.77 -22.78 -40.92
N GLY A 320 0.53 -23.17 -40.59
CA GLY A 320 -0.07 -24.43 -41.05
C GLY A 320 -1.43 -24.71 -40.38
N GLN A 321 -2.49 -24.74 -41.19
CA GLN A 321 -3.91 -24.86 -40.83
C GLN A 321 -4.31 -26.27 -40.32
N GLY A 322 -5.35 -26.37 -39.49
CA GLY A 322 -6.05 -27.62 -39.22
C GLY A 322 -7.05 -27.54 -38.05
N GLN A 323 -8.34 -27.68 -38.34
CA GLN A 323 -9.48 -27.67 -37.41
C GLN A 323 -9.52 -28.91 -36.50
N GLY A 324 -10.04 -28.76 -35.27
CA GLY A 324 -10.38 -29.88 -34.39
C GLY A 324 -10.96 -29.42 -33.05
N GLN A 325 -12.25 -29.70 -32.83
CA GLN A 325 -13.02 -29.41 -31.63
C GLN A 325 -12.50 -30.17 -30.40
N GLY A 326 -12.58 -29.55 -29.22
CA GLY A 326 -12.34 -30.19 -27.93
C GLY A 326 -12.51 -29.20 -26.77
N GLN A 327 -13.70 -29.19 -26.19
CA GLN A 327 -13.99 -28.52 -24.91
C GLN A 327 -13.14 -29.15 -23.81
N ASN A 328 -12.45 -28.33 -23.01
CA ASN A 328 -12.09 -28.60 -21.62
C ASN A 328 -11.84 -27.26 -20.94
N GLY A 329 -12.91 -26.71 -20.35
CA GLY A 329 -12.89 -25.48 -19.56
C GLY A 329 -12.22 -25.69 -18.20
N SER A 330 -11.61 -24.62 -17.71
CA SER A 330 -11.01 -24.53 -16.38
C SER A 330 -12.09 -24.56 -15.30
N PRO A 331 -11.89 -25.28 -14.17
CA PRO A 331 -12.90 -25.39 -13.13
C PRO A 331 -12.65 -24.36 -12.05
N MET A 332 -13.33 -23.21 -12.10
CA MET A 332 -13.69 -22.40 -10.92
C MET A 332 -14.78 -21.41 -11.34
N ASN A 333 -16.04 -21.86 -11.35
CA ASN A 333 -17.19 -20.97 -11.34
C ASN A 333 -17.91 -21.20 -10.01
N ILE A 334 -17.92 -20.18 -9.14
CA ILE A 334 -18.65 -20.20 -7.88
C ILE A 334 -19.96 -19.44 -8.13
N GLU A 335 -21.05 -20.17 -8.28
CA GLU A 335 -22.40 -19.60 -8.27
C GLU A 335 -22.77 -19.21 -6.83
N ALA A 336 -23.26 -17.99 -6.68
CA ALA A 336 -23.79 -17.45 -5.44
C ALA A 336 -25.18 -18.05 -5.17
N ASN A 337 -25.31 -18.86 -4.12
CA ASN A 337 -26.62 -19.30 -3.65
C ASN A 337 -27.34 -18.12 -2.97
N GLY A 338 -28.46 -17.73 -3.58
CA GLY A 338 -29.44 -16.80 -3.01
C GLY A 338 -30.09 -17.37 -1.76
N ALA A 339 -30.23 -16.51 -0.75
CA ALA A 339 -31.16 -16.72 0.34
C ALA A 339 -32.47 -16.02 -0.04
N GLU A 340 -33.48 -16.81 -0.39
CA GLU A 340 -34.86 -16.34 -0.50
C GLU A 340 -35.39 -16.05 0.90
N SER A 341 -35.89 -14.83 1.06
CA SER A 341 -36.64 -14.37 2.21
C SER A 341 -38.11 -14.67 1.96
N GLU A 342 -38.72 -15.55 2.77
CA GLU A 342 -40.17 -15.65 2.87
C GLU A 342 -40.60 -15.54 4.34
N LEU A 343 -41.39 -14.48 4.57
CA LEU A 343 -42.42 -14.25 5.60
C LEU A 343 -42.05 -14.23 7.09
#